data_AF-A0A8D8KC08-F1
#
_entry.id   AF-A0A8D8KC08-F1
#
_cell.length_a   1.000
_cell.length_b   1.000
_cell.length_c   1.000
_cell.angle_alpha   90.00
_cell.angle_beta   90.00
_cell.angle_gamma   90.00
#
_symmetry.space_group_name_H-M   'P 1'
#
loop_
_entity.id
_entity.type
_entity.pdbx_description
1 polymer ?
#
loop_
_entity_poly.entity_id
_entity_poly.type
_entity_poly.pdbx_seq_one_letter_code
_entity_poly.pdbx_strand_id
1 'polypeptide(L)'
;HCTMSYEYSEITDPTYLATRQERNEPDYVLVRPTDCSQVPIRDPSWKPKPTVLTSVFKNIDSALKNFVVLPDDVWVASYPKSGTTWCQEMVWLICNDLDYQRAADVNLVERFPSMNSLTD
;
A
#
# COMPACT_ATOMS: atom_id res chain seq x y z
N HIS A 1 -7.17 16.61 12.44
CA HIS A 1 -7.65 15.86 11.25
C HIS A 1 -6.69 16.12 10.09
N CYS A 2 -6.07 15.09 9.55
CA CYS A 2 -5.18 15.18 8.38
C CYS A 2 -6.05 15.22 7.12
N THR A 3 -5.94 16.27 6.31
CA THR A 3 -6.65 16.44 5.04
C THR A 3 -5.81 15.94 3.88
N MET A 4 -5.16 14.79 4.02
CA MET A 4 -4.36 14.22 2.93
C MET A 4 -5.28 13.86 1.78
N SER A 5 -5.17 14.57 0.66
CA SER A 5 -5.86 14.23 -0.59
C SER A 5 -4.86 13.73 -1.63
N TYR A 6 -5.36 13.01 -2.63
CA TYR A 6 -4.57 12.48 -3.72
C TYR A 6 -5.01 13.15 -5.03
N GLU A 7 -4.03 13.55 -5.82
CA GLU A 7 -4.21 13.94 -7.21
C GLU A 7 -3.98 12.70 -8.10
N TYR A 8 -4.87 12.49 -9.06
CA TYR A 8 -4.81 11.38 -10.01
C TYR A 8 -4.60 11.94 -11.41
N SER A 9 -3.60 11.44 -12.13
CA SER A 9 -3.34 11.83 -13.51
C SER A 9 -3.07 10.62 -14.40
N GLU A 10 -3.28 10.79 -15.70
CA GLU A 10 -2.95 9.80 -16.72
C GLU A 10 -1.43 9.61 -16.84
N ILE A 11 -1.02 8.39 -17.20
CA ILE A 11 0.38 8.08 -17.52
C ILE A 11 0.66 8.50 -18.96
N THR A 12 1.61 9.41 -19.16
CA THR A 12 1.99 9.93 -20.48
C THR A 12 3.26 9.28 -21.05
N ASP A 13 3.82 8.29 -20.37
CA ASP A 13 5.04 7.61 -20.84
C ASP A 13 4.76 6.87 -22.17
N PRO A 14 5.53 7.14 -23.24
CA PRO A 14 5.26 6.57 -24.55
C PRO A 14 5.44 5.05 -24.61
N THR A 15 6.33 4.49 -23.79
CA THR A 15 6.55 3.03 -23.74
C THR A 15 5.36 2.34 -23.10
N TYR A 16 4.85 2.90 -21.99
CA TYR A 16 3.64 2.40 -21.35
C TYR A 16 2.44 2.49 -22.30
N LEU A 17 2.21 3.65 -22.93
CA LEU A 17 1.09 3.84 -23.85
C LEU A 17 1.13 2.87 -25.04
N ALA A 18 2.32 2.55 -25.56
CA ALA A 18 2.51 1.60 -26.65
C ALA A 18 2.29 0.14 -26.24
N THR A 19 2.53 -0.24 -24.99
CA THR A 19 2.57 -1.66 -24.56
C THR A 19 1.42 -2.08 -23.64
N ARG A 20 0.70 -1.14 -23.03
CA ARG A 20 -0.31 -1.44 -21.97
C ARG A 20 -1.45 -2.35 -22.41
N GLN A 21 -1.87 -2.27 -23.67
CA GLN A 21 -2.96 -3.10 -24.21
C GLN A 21 -2.54 -4.56 -24.33
N GLU A 22 -1.34 -4.82 -24.84
CA GLU A 22 -0.79 -6.17 -25.01
C GLU A 22 -0.50 -6.85 -23.67
N ARG A 23 -0.11 -6.06 -22.65
CA ARG A 23 0.23 -6.55 -21.32
C ARG A 23 -0.98 -6.78 -20.41
N ASN A 24 -2.20 -6.50 -20.88
CA ASN A 24 -3.42 -6.50 -20.05
C ASN A 24 -3.28 -5.60 -18.81
N GLU A 25 -2.65 -4.43 -19.00
CA GLU A 25 -2.30 -3.45 -17.97
C GLU A 25 -2.97 -2.07 -18.19
N PRO A 26 -4.27 -1.98 -18.58
CA PRO A 26 -4.85 -0.71 -19.01
C PRO A 26 -5.10 0.28 -17.86
N ASP A 27 -5.18 -0.20 -16.62
CA ASP A 27 -5.83 0.51 -15.52
C ASP A 27 -4.83 1.07 -14.50
N TYR A 28 -3.72 1.65 -14.95
CA TYR A 28 -2.79 2.34 -14.07
C TYR A 28 -2.98 3.86 -14.10
N VAL A 29 -2.79 4.48 -12.94
CA VAL A 29 -2.88 5.93 -12.74
C VAL A 29 -1.65 6.42 -11.99
N LEU A 30 -1.20 7.64 -12.29
CA LEU A 30 -0.24 8.33 -11.44
C LEU A 30 -0.98 8.93 -10.26
N VAL A 31 -0.51 8.62 -9.06
CA VAL A 31 -1.05 9.12 -7.79
C VAL A 31 -0.01 10.01 -7.14
N ARG A 32 -0.39 11.23 -6.81
CA ARG A 32 0.43 12.19 -6.08
C ARG A 32 -0.30 12.65 -4.82
N PRO A 33 0.30 12.56 -3.62
CA PRO A 33 -0.27 13.18 -2.44
C PRO A 33 -0.21 14.72 -2.55
N THR A 34 -1.29 15.39 -2.16
CA THR A 34 -1.42 16.85 -2.28
C THR A 34 -0.94 17.60 -1.03
N ASP A 35 -1.04 16.96 0.13
CA ASP A 35 -0.60 17.49 1.42
C ASP A 35 0.34 16.48 2.09
N CYS A 36 1.60 16.85 2.22
CA CYS A 36 2.61 16.08 2.93
C CYS A 36 3.17 16.84 4.13
N SER A 37 2.49 17.90 4.59
CA SER A 37 2.96 18.76 5.67
C SER A 37 3.14 18.04 7.01
N GLN A 38 2.39 16.96 7.22
CA GLN A 38 2.46 16.13 8.42
C GLN A 38 3.52 15.02 8.34
N VAL A 39 4.12 14.80 7.17
CA VAL A 39 5.17 13.80 7.02
C VAL A 39 6.43 14.36 7.70
N PRO A 40 7.02 13.66 8.70
CA PRO A 40 8.08 14.21 9.53
C PRO A 40 9.46 14.16 8.84
N ILE A 41 9.54 14.71 7.62
CA ILE A 41 10.78 14.80 6.84
C ILE A 41 11.42 16.16 7.07
N ARG A 42 12.70 16.14 7.46
CA ARG A 42 13.46 17.34 7.86
C ARG A 42 13.85 18.24 6.68
N ASP A 43 13.88 17.70 5.48
CA ASP A 43 14.22 18.45 4.27
C ASP A 43 12.98 19.20 3.75
N PRO A 44 12.94 20.55 3.81
CA PRO A 44 11.79 21.33 3.36
C PRO A 44 11.63 21.33 1.83
N SER A 45 12.66 20.91 1.07
CA SER A 45 12.60 20.78 -0.38
C SER A 45 12.06 19.41 -0.82
N TRP A 46 11.92 18.47 0.13
CA TRP A 46 11.44 17.14 -0.17
C TRP A 46 10.00 17.18 -0.68
N LYS A 47 9.78 16.53 -1.83
CA LYS A 47 8.47 16.26 -2.39
C LYS A 47 8.41 14.82 -2.84
N PRO A 48 7.35 14.07 -2.51
CA PRO A 48 7.21 12.71 -3.00
C PRO A 48 7.02 12.73 -4.52
N LYS A 49 7.66 11.77 -5.20
CA LYS A 49 7.42 11.56 -6.62
C LYS A 49 6.02 10.95 -6.80
N PRO A 50 5.31 11.29 -7.90
CA PRO A 50 4.11 10.54 -8.28
C PRO A 50 4.42 9.05 -8.38
N THR A 51 3.51 8.22 -7.89
CA THR A 51 3.66 6.76 -7.91
C THR A 51 2.61 6.16 -8.83
N VAL A 52 2.99 5.14 -9.60
CA VAL A 52 2.05 4.40 -10.44
C VAL A 52 1.31 3.38 -9.58
N LEU A 53 -0.02 3.47 -9.54
CA LEU A 53 -0.90 2.54 -8.84
C LEU A 53 -2.02 2.10 -9.77
N THR A 54 -2.69 0.99 -9.45
CA THR A 54 -3.90 0.60 -10.18
C THR A 54 -5.04 1.57 -9.89
N SER A 55 -5.98 1.69 -10.82
CA SER A 55 -7.17 2.54 -10.69
C SER A 55 -8.02 2.18 -9.46
N VAL A 56 -7.93 0.91 -9.01
CA VAL A 56 -8.52 0.40 -7.76
C VAL A 56 -8.11 1.22 -6.53
N PHE A 57 -6.92 1.84 -6.54
CA PHE A 57 -6.49 2.70 -5.44
C PHE A 57 -7.48 3.84 -5.15
N LYS A 58 -8.21 4.32 -6.16
CA LYS A 58 -9.27 5.34 -5.99
C LYS A 58 -10.39 4.87 -5.06
N ASN A 59 -10.67 3.57 -5.02
CA ASN A 59 -11.74 3.02 -4.20
C ASN A 59 -11.33 2.95 -2.71
N ILE A 60 -10.06 2.66 -2.45
CA ILE A 60 -9.54 2.51 -1.07
C ILE A 60 -9.07 3.83 -0.47
N ASP A 61 -8.98 4.91 -1.24
CA ASP A 61 -8.39 6.19 -0.83
C ASP A 61 -9.05 6.77 0.43
N SER A 62 -10.38 6.66 0.50
CA SER A 62 -11.21 7.18 1.58
C SER A 62 -11.12 6.27 2.81
N ALA A 63 -11.11 4.95 2.60
CA ALA A 63 -10.94 3.98 3.68
C ALA A 63 -9.57 4.15 4.35
N LEU A 64 -8.50 4.33 3.57
CA LEU A 64 -7.15 4.59 4.07
C LEU A 64 -7.07 5.87 4.92
N LYS A 65 -7.72 6.96 4.50
CA LYS A 65 -7.71 8.23 5.25
C LYS A 65 -8.45 8.15 6.58
N ASN A 66 -9.50 7.33 6.63
CA ASN A 66 -10.31 7.13 7.82
C ASN A 66 -9.86 5.92 8.66
N PHE A 67 -8.79 5.23 8.23
CA PHE A 67 -8.27 4.07 8.93
C PHE A 67 -7.81 4.49 10.33
N VAL A 68 -8.35 3.80 11.34
CA VAL A 68 -8.01 4.06 12.74
C VAL A 68 -6.75 3.27 13.07
N VAL A 69 -5.64 3.98 13.22
CA VAL A 69 -4.36 3.41 13.64
C VAL A 69 -4.36 3.20 15.16
N LEU A 70 -4.03 2.00 15.60
CA LEU A 70 -3.90 1.65 17.00
C LEU A 70 -2.42 1.64 17.44
N PRO A 71 -2.11 1.90 18.73
CA PRO A 71 -0.73 1.94 19.23
C PRO A 71 0.03 0.61 19.11
N ASP A 72 -0.68 -0.51 19.00
CA ASP A 72 -0.17 -1.87 18.89
C ASP A 72 -0.22 -2.43 17.45
N ASP A 73 -0.60 -1.62 16.47
CA ASP A 73 -0.59 -2.04 15.07
C ASP A 73 0.83 -2.34 14.58
N VAL A 74 0.99 -3.50 13.91
CA VAL A 74 2.23 -3.90 13.25
C VAL A 74 2.06 -3.85 11.74
N TRP A 75 2.87 -3.01 11.09
CA TRP A 75 2.82 -2.80 9.64
C TRP A 75 4.03 -3.45 8.97
N VAL A 76 3.79 -4.32 7.99
CA VAL A 76 4.84 -4.81 7.08
C VAL A 76 4.67 -4.10 5.74
N ALA A 77 5.56 -3.15 5.46
CA ALA A 77 5.56 -2.37 4.24
C ALA A 77 6.83 -2.61 3.42
N SER A 78 6.68 -2.90 2.13
CA SER A 78 7.80 -3.12 1.21
C SER A 78 7.40 -2.85 -0.24
N TYR A 79 8.39 -2.76 -1.12
CA TYR A 79 8.14 -2.77 -2.56
C TYR A 79 7.66 -4.16 -3.01
N PRO A 80 6.75 -4.27 -3.99
CA PRO A 80 6.25 -5.57 -4.46
C PRO A 80 7.39 -6.54 -4.82
N LYS A 81 7.22 -7.80 -4.43
CA LYS A 81 8.15 -8.91 -4.69
C LYS A 81 9.51 -8.81 -3.96
N SER A 82 9.61 -8.00 -2.89
CA SER A 82 10.81 -7.91 -2.04
C SER A 82 10.77 -8.81 -0.79
N GLY A 83 10.01 -9.92 -0.82
CA GLY A 83 9.97 -10.89 0.30
C GLY A 83 8.93 -10.62 1.40
N THR A 84 7.89 -9.83 1.11
CA THR A 84 6.85 -9.43 2.07
C THR A 84 6.19 -10.63 2.77
N THR A 85 5.84 -11.68 2.01
CA THR A 85 5.19 -12.89 2.54
C THR A 85 6.03 -13.57 3.63
N TRP A 86 7.34 -13.72 3.41
CA TRP A 86 8.23 -14.32 4.40
C TRP A 86 8.36 -13.42 5.63
N CYS A 87 8.44 -12.10 5.43
CA CYS A 87 8.47 -11.14 6.53
C CYS A 87 7.20 -11.17 7.37
N GLN A 88 6.02 -11.22 6.73
CA GLN A 88 4.73 -11.34 7.43
C GLN A 88 4.66 -12.61 8.28
N GLU A 89 5.10 -13.75 7.76
CA GLU A 89 5.14 -15.00 8.55
C GLU A 89 6.06 -14.90 9.76
N MET A 90 7.29 -14.39 9.57
CA MET A 90 8.24 -14.23 10.66
C MET A 90 7.73 -13.28 11.74
N VAL A 91 7.20 -12.12 11.34
CA VAL A 91 6.62 -11.13 12.26
C VAL A 91 5.44 -11.72 13.02
N TRP A 92 4.53 -12.40 12.32
CA TRP A 92 3.35 -12.98 12.95
C TRP A 92 3.74 -14.04 14.00
N LEU A 93 4.69 -14.93 13.69
CA LEU A 93 5.18 -15.93 14.64
C LEU A 93 5.84 -15.28 15.87
N ILE A 94 6.69 -14.28 15.67
CA ILE A 94 7.36 -13.57 16.78
C ILE A 94 6.33 -12.91 17.70
N CYS A 95 5.29 -12.29 17.13
CA CYS A 95 4.22 -11.63 17.89
C CYS A 95 3.24 -12.61 18.56
N ASN A 96 3.25 -13.89 18.19
CA ASN A 96 2.33 -14.92 18.69
C ASN A 96 3.10 -16.10 19.31
N ASP A 97 4.17 -15.81 20.06
CA ASP A 97 4.92 -16.80 20.86
C ASP A 97 5.41 -18.04 20.08
N LEU A 98 5.70 -17.87 18.80
CA LEU A 98 6.09 -18.94 17.88
C LEU A 98 5.04 -20.06 17.76
N ASP A 99 3.75 -19.71 17.75
CA ASP A 99 2.64 -20.65 17.54
C ASP A 99 2.58 -21.16 16.09
N TYR A 100 3.43 -22.16 15.79
CA TYR A 100 3.50 -22.78 14.47
C TYR A 100 2.24 -23.54 14.07
N GLN A 101 1.49 -24.07 15.04
CA GLN A 101 0.26 -24.82 14.76
C GLN A 101 -0.79 -23.85 14.18
N ARG A 102 -1.03 -22.74 14.86
CA ARG A 102 -1.98 -21.73 14.38
C ARG A 102 -1.53 -21.05 13.09
N ALA A 103 -0.23 -20.83 12.91
CA ALA A 103 0.31 -20.30 11.66
C ALA A 103 0.03 -21.22 10.45
N ALA A 104 0.01 -22.54 10.67
CA ALA A 104 -0.32 -23.53 9.65
C ALA A 104 -1.84 -23.67 9.41
N ASP A 105 -2.65 -23.53 10.47
CA ASP A 105 -4.10 -23.71 10.40
C ASP A 105 -4.83 -22.49 9.82
N VAL A 106 -4.32 -21.27 10.07
CA VAL A 106 -4.95 -20.01 9.65
C VAL A 106 -4.19 -19.40 8.47
N ASN A 107 -4.92 -19.05 7.41
CA ASN A 107 -4.34 -18.45 6.21
C ASN A 107 -3.62 -17.12 6.53
N LEU A 108 -2.48 -16.87 5.88
CA LEU A 108 -1.72 -15.63 6.06
C LEU A 108 -2.54 -14.37 5.79
N VAL A 109 -3.47 -14.39 4.82
CA VAL A 109 -4.32 -13.24 4.49
C VAL A 109 -5.23 -12.86 5.66
N GLU A 110 -5.69 -13.85 6.43
CA GLU A 110 -6.51 -13.62 7.63
C GLU A 110 -5.66 -13.15 8.80
N ARG A 111 -4.43 -13.67 8.91
CA ARG A 111 -3.46 -13.29 9.95
C ARG A 111 -2.85 -11.91 9.73
N PHE A 112 -2.75 -11.48 8.47
CA PHE A 112 -2.10 -10.24 8.05
C PHE A 112 -2.90 -9.57 6.92
N PRO A 113 -4.04 -8.90 7.23
CA PRO A 113 -4.87 -8.24 6.24
C PRO A 113 -4.11 -7.19 5.43
N SER A 114 -4.41 -7.13 4.13
CA SER A 114 -3.82 -6.14 3.23
C SER A 114 -4.63 -4.85 3.25
N MET A 115 -3.96 -3.70 3.15
CA MET A 115 -4.63 -2.41 2.94
C MET A 115 -5.50 -2.36 1.68
N ASN A 116 -5.23 -3.23 0.69
CA ASN A 116 -6.02 -3.28 -0.53
C ASN A 116 -7.43 -3.86 -0.32
N SER A 117 -7.66 -4.61 0.76
CA SER A 117 -8.97 -5.21 1.08
C SER A 117 -9.80 -4.36 2.05
N LEU A 118 -9.47 -3.06 2.23
CA LEU A 118 -10.20 -2.16 3.13
C LEU A 118 -11.59 -1.75 2.62
N THR A 119 -11.94 -2.12 1.39
CA THR A 119 -13.22 -1.80 0.75
C THR A 119 -14.08 -3.03 0.48
N ASP A 120 -13.61 -4.22 0.87
CA ASP A 120 -14.33 -5.49 0.70
C ASP A 120 -15.26 -5.77 1.89
#